data_AF-A0A7Y5NR62-F1
#
_entry.id   AF-A0A7Y5NR62-F1
#
_cell.length_a   1.000
_cell.length_b   1.000
_cell.length_c   1.000
_cell.angle_alpha   90.00
_cell.angle_beta   90.00
_cell.angle_gamma   90.00
#
_symmetry.space_group_name_H-M   'P 1'
#
loop_
_entity.id
_entity.type
_entity.pdbx_description
1 polymer ?
#
loop_
_entity_poly.entity_id
_entity_poly.type
_entity_poly.pdbx_seq_one_letter_code
_entity_poly.pdbx_strand_id
1 'polypeptide(L)'
;MRPSNGGGGQGTGGQGGADPCANVDCDDDNPCTDDVCDVDGNCLHPAAEVFTVPQVSNDCLEATCEGSTVVTVPDDDDLPEDDDNPCTDEVCTEGVESHPPAAEGTPCNDGVCNATGLCSDCVEDAECGRDTACADFSCDNNTCMAVFSPGTVVSGDDDGDCQALLCVDNSPDPEMGAFDDPEDDDNDCTVDACDGTTPTHDAEPVGTACDDSLGGGQCSGTTCVDCTSDAGCQNGDACVVAMNTCEECADDGDCSAPTPTCDNGAGGTFTCVECVDDGDCTGGEVCRTSDNTCVECVDDGDCTAPTGSCNNVAGGTFTCEECVNDADCPLASPNCDNGVGGSFTCEICLVDGDCAGNPLGVDCLAMDVCGCDGTSDCTTSPRGPDCITGSCGCDAASDCTGNANGTACVSGRCGCAVEADCPGAPTCQLPSGICG
;
A
#
# COMPACT_ATOMS: atom_id res chain seq x y z
N MET A 1 -92.21 -2.41 -42.74
CA MET A 1 -93.01 -3.53 -43.29
C MET A 1 -94.40 -3.00 -43.61
N ARG A 2 -94.84 -3.21 -44.87
CA ARG A 2 -96.22 -3.20 -45.42
C ARG A 2 -97.37 -3.41 -44.39
N PRO A 3 -98.65 -3.15 -44.75
CA PRO A 3 -99.23 -2.04 -45.52
C PRO A 3 -100.63 -1.59 -45.01
N SER A 4 -101.20 -0.61 -45.71
CA SER A 4 -102.61 -0.17 -45.75
C SER A 4 -103.65 -1.26 -46.05
N ASN A 5 -104.90 -1.05 -45.61
CA ASN A 5 -106.17 -1.20 -46.36
C ASN A 5 -107.38 -1.02 -45.40
N GLY A 6 -108.48 -0.34 -45.72
CA GLY A 6 -109.08 -0.05 -47.02
C GLY A 6 -110.39 -0.83 -47.19
N GLY A 7 -111.50 -0.13 -47.50
CA GLY A 7 -112.72 -0.69 -48.09
C GLY A 7 -114.00 -0.54 -47.23
N GLY A 8 -115.14 -0.06 -47.75
CA GLY A 8 -115.47 0.28 -49.12
C GLY A 8 -116.91 0.79 -49.25
N GLY A 9 -117.15 1.57 -50.30
CA GLY A 9 -118.47 1.98 -50.76
C GLY A 9 -118.63 1.59 -52.22
N GLN A 10 -119.70 0.87 -52.53
CA GLN A 10 -120.08 0.35 -53.84
C GLN A 10 -120.58 1.46 -54.77
N GLY A 11 -120.34 1.35 -56.08
CA GLY A 11 -120.87 2.31 -57.07
C GLY A 11 -120.60 1.93 -58.52
N THR A 12 -121.47 1.06 -59.04
CA THR A 12 -121.92 0.84 -60.42
C THR A 12 -121.25 1.57 -61.61
N GLY A 13 -120.66 0.76 -62.50
CA GLY A 13 -120.91 0.68 -63.95
C GLY A 13 -121.15 1.97 -64.77
N GLY A 14 -120.12 2.36 -65.54
CA GLY A 14 -120.22 3.22 -66.73
C GLY A 14 -119.39 2.62 -67.86
N GLN A 15 -119.96 2.56 -69.05
CA GLN A 15 -119.45 1.85 -70.23
C GLN A 15 -118.16 2.48 -70.78
N GLY A 16 -117.29 1.63 -71.34
CA GLY A 16 -115.94 1.94 -71.81
C GLY A 16 -115.83 3.20 -72.67
N GLY A 17 -115.04 4.16 -72.18
CA GLY A 17 -114.05 4.84 -73.00
C GLY A 17 -112.73 4.10 -72.79
N ALA A 18 -112.04 3.75 -73.87
CA ALA A 18 -110.68 3.26 -73.76
C ALA A 18 -109.86 4.38 -73.11
N ASP A 19 -109.32 4.14 -71.92
CA ASP A 19 -108.27 5.00 -71.35
C ASP A 19 -107.06 4.81 -72.28
N PRO A 20 -106.69 5.83 -73.07
CA PRO A 20 -105.68 5.70 -74.10
C PRO A 20 -104.28 5.44 -73.51
N CYS A 21 -104.10 5.59 -72.19
CA CYS A 21 -102.83 5.46 -71.49
C CYS A 21 -102.66 4.14 -70.73
N ALA A 22 -103.64 3.23 -70.74
CA ALA A 22 -103.62 2.01 -69.92
C ALA A 22 -102.52 0.99 -70.27
N ASN A 23 -101.74 1.23 -71.33
CA ASN A 23 -100.70 0.32 -71.81
C ASN A 23 -99.47 1.05 -72.39
N VAL A 24 -99.30 2.33 -72.05
CA VAL A 24 -98.16 3.16 -72.44
C VAL A 24 -97.44 3.53 -71.15
N ASP A 25 -96.20 3.06 -71.00
CA ASP A 25 -95.32 3.50 -69.92
C ASP A 25 -94.75 4.85 -70.33
N CYS A 26 -95.22 5.91 -69.68
CA CYS A 26 -94.76 7.27 -69.93
C CYS A 26 -93.66 7.68 -68.96
N ASP A 27 -93.13 6.78 -68.12
CA ASP A 27 -91.95 7.07 -67.30
C ASP A 27 -90.72 7.13 -68.23
N ASP A 28 -90.11 8.30 -68.34
CA ASP A 28 -88.87 8.50 -69.11
C ASP A 28 -87.60 8.35 -68.26
N ASP A 29 -87.74 7.81 -67.04
CA ASP A 29 -86.69 7.68 -66.02
C ASP A 29 -86.04 9.04 -65.66
N ASN A 30 -86.66 10.17 -66.03
CA ASN A 30 -86.12 11.50 -65.79
C ASN A 30 -86.81 12.16 -64.58
N PRO A 31 -86.12 12.27 -63.43
CA PRO A 31 -86.71 12.83 -62.22
C PRO A 31 -87.02 14.33 -62.31
N CYS A 32 -86.62 15.02 -63.39
CA CYS A 32 -86.90 16.43 -63.63
C CYS A 32 -88.17 16.68 -64.43
N THR A 33 -88.87 15.63 -64.85
CA THR A 33 -90.13 15.73 -65.57
C THR A 33 -91.25 15.01 -64.83
N ASP A 34 -92.45 15.57 -64.90
CA ASP A 34 -93.64 14.85 -64.49
C ASP A 34 -94.12 13.99 -65.67
N ASP A 35 -94.33 12.71 -65.45
CA ASP A 35 -94.81 11.82 -66.50
C ASP A 35 -96.34 11.90 -66.64
N VAL A 36 -96.79 12.77 -67.55
CA VAL A 36 -98.19 13.07 -67.76
C VAL A 36 -98.66 12.48 -69.09
N CYS A 37 -99.58 11.52 -69.05
CA CYS A 37 -100.24 11.04 -70.25
C CYS A 37 -101.46 11.91 -70.59
N ASP A 38 -101.50 12.45 -71.81
CA ASP A 38 -102.61 13.27 -72.27
C ASP A 38 -103.84 12.45 -72.66
N VAL A 39 -104.98 13.13 -72.85
CA VAL A 39 -106.26 12.51 -73.20
C VAL A 39 -106.29 11.86 -74.58
N ASP A 40 -105.24 12.06 -75.39
CA ASP A 40 -105.05 11.46 -76.71
C ASP A 40 -104.07 10.26 -76.68
N GLY A 41 -103.50 9.95 -75.50
CA GLY A 41 -102.58 8.84 -75.30
C GLY A 41 -101.11 9.17 -75.59
N ASN A 42 -100.74 10.44 -75.67
CA ASN A 42 -99.35 10.87 -75.85
C ASN A 42 -98.69 11.11 -74.49
N CYS A 43 -97.42 10.72 -74.36
CA CYS A 43 -96.61 11.06 -73.19
C CYS A 43 -96.12 12.51 -73.30
N LEU A 44 -96.44 13.31 -72.28
CA LEU A 44 -95.94 14.66 -72.08
C LEU A 44 -95.06 14.63 -70.83
N HIS A 45 -93.89 15.23 -70.93
CA HIS A 45 -92.90 15.31 -69.84
C HIS A 45 -92.63 16.79 -69.51
N PRO A 46 -93.62 17.53 -68.95
CA PRO A 46 -93.37 18.89 -68.45
C PRO A 46 -92.40 18.89 -67.28
N ALA A 47 -91.70 20.00 -67.04
CA ALA A 47 -90.79 20.13 -65.90
C ALA A 47 -91.53 19.96 -64.57
N ALA A 48 -91.02 19.12 -63.67
CA ALA A 48 -91.62 18.83 -62.37
C ALA A 48 -91.50 20.03 -61.40
N GLU A 49 -92.54 20.30 -60.60
CA GLU A 49 -92.52 21.37 -59.57
C GLU A 49 -91.85 20.93 -58.25
N VAL A 50 -91.81 19.62 -57.98
CA VAL A 50 -91.11 19.00 -56.83
C VAL A 50 -90.38 17.77 -57.36
N PHE A 51 -89.07 17.76 -57.25
CA PHE A 51 -88.21 16.69 -57.73
C PHE A 51 -87.42 16.05 -56.59
N THR A 52 -87.08 14.78 -56.73
CA THR A 52 -86.13 14.08 -55.87
C THR A 52 -85.15 13.35 -56.78
N VAL A 53 -84.02 14.00 -57.05
CA VAL A 53 -82.98 13.41 -57.88
C VAL A 53 -82.11 12.50 -57.00
N PRO A 54 -81.81 11.26 -57.43
CA PRO A 54 -80.83 10.42 -56.75
C PRO A 54 -79.49 11.15 -56.66
N GLN A 55 -78.98 11.32 -55.44
CA GLN A 55 -77.65 11.88 -55.23
C GLN A 55 -76.61 10.77 -55.25
N VAL A 56 -75.46 11.07 -55.81
CA VAL A 56 -74.23 10.32 -55.58
C VAL A 56 -73.58 10.99 -54.39
N SER A 57 -73.16 10.21 -53.38
CA SER A 57 -72.40 10.77 -52.26
C SER A 57 -70.92 10.77 -52.60
N ASN A 58 -70.20 11.73 -52.03
CA ASN A 58 -68.76 11.88 -52.12
C ASN A 58 -68.24 12.27 -53.51
N ASP A 59 -69.03 12.99 -54.32
CA ASP A 59 -68.62 13.44 -55.65
C ASP A 59 -68.58 14.98 -55.81
N CYS A 60 -68.74 15.72 -54.70
CA CYS A 60 -68.78 17.19 -54.64
C CYS A 60 -69.88 17.83 -55.49
N LEU A 61 -70.88 17.07 -55.94
CA LEU A 61 -71.89 17.54 -56.88
C LEU A 61 -73.29 17.23 -56.35
N GLU A 62 -74.17 18.23 -56.37
CA GLU A 62 -75.60 18.01 -56.16
C GLU A 62 -76.30 17.90 -57.52
N ALA A 63 -76.98 16.79 -57.74
CA ALA A 63 -77.83 16.61 -58.91
C ALA A 63 -79.18 17.32 -58.67
N THR A 64 -79.50 18.31 -59.50
CA THR A 64 -80.72 19.13 -59.44
C THR A 64 -81.39 19.26 -60.80
N CYS A 65 -82.52 19.96 -60.87
CA CYS A 65 -83.30 20.12 -62.10
C CYS A 65 -83.28 21.56 -62.61
N GLU A 66 -82.75 21.78 -63.82
CA GLU A 66 -82.91 23.05 -64.55
C GLU A 66 -83.95 22.85 -65.67
N GLY A 67 -85.22 23.10 -65.33
CA GLY A 67 -86.34 22.78 -66.21
C GLY A 67 -86.56 21.27 -66.27
N SER A 68 -86.64 20.70 -67.48
CA SER A 68 -86.85 19.27 -67.71
C SER A 68 -85.55 18.45 -67.76
N THR A 69 -84.41 19.03 -67.38
CA THR A 69 -83.09 18.41 -67.52
C THR A 69 -82.41 18.28 -66.17
N VAL A 70 -81.89 17.09 -65.87
CA VAL A 70 -80.99 16.88 -64.73
C VAL A 70 -79.68 17.62 -65.00
N VAL A 71 -79.31 18.53 -64.11
CA VAL A 71 -78.04 19.25 -64.12
C VAL A 71 -77.31 18.98 -62.80
N THR A 72 -75.99 18.92 -62.84
CA THR A 72 -75.16 18.84 -61.64
C THR A 72 -74.64 20.24 -61.30
N VAL A 73 -74.84 20.67 -60.06
CA VAL A 73 -74.28 21.92 -59.52
C VAL A 73 -73.23 21.60 -58.47
N PRO A 74 -72.24 22.48 -58.24
CA PRO A 74 -71.31 22.34 -57.12
C PRO A 74 -72.02 22.20 -55.77
N ASP A 75 -71.70 21.16 -55.01
CA ASP A 75 -72.07 21.00 -53.62
C ASP A 75 -70.81 20.73 -52.79
N ASP A 76 -70.27 21.80 -52.21
CA ASP A 76 -69.02 21.71 -51.45
C ASP A 76 -69.22 21.09 -50.05
N ASP A 77 -70.46 20.77 -49.65
CA ASP A 77 -70.75 20.02 -48.41
C ASP A 77 -70.76 18.49 -48.64
N ASP A 78 -70.80 18.00 -49.89
CA ASP A 78 -70.67 16.58 -50.25
C ASP A 78 -69.19 16.16 -50.42
N LEU A 79 -68.48 16.11 -49.29
CA LEU A 79 -67.04 15.84 -49.26
C LEU A 79 -66.65 14.48 -49.86
N PRO A 80 -65.47 14.38 -50.50
CA PRO A 80 -64.97 13.11 -51.04
C PRO A 80 -64.82 12.02 -49.97
N GLU A 81 -64.68 10.78 -50.44
CA GLU A 81 -64.42 9.65 -49.55
C GLU A 81 -63.04 9.82 -48.90
N ASP A 82 -62.98 9.68 -47.57
CA ASP A 82 -61.74 9.71 -46.79
C ASP A 82 -60.70 8.78 -47.42
N ASP A 83 -59.53 9.32 -47.78
CA ASP A 83 -58.46 8.59 -48.45
C ASP A 83 -57.61 7.72 -47.50
N ASP A 84 -58.08 7.55 -46.26
CA ASP A 84 -57.43 6.86 -45.15
C ASP A 84 -56.07 7.48 -44.77
N ASN A 85 -55.78 8.72 -45.19
CA ASN A 85 -54.57 9.45 -44.82
C ASN A 85 -54.90 10.60 -43.85
N PRO A 86 -54.54 10.48 -42.56
CA PRO A 86 -54.78 11.53 -41.57
C PRO A 86 -54.08 12.88 -41.84
N CYS A 87 -53.19 12.92 -42.85
CA CYS A 87 -52.45 14.12 -43.25
C CYS A 87 -53.00 14.81 -44.50
N THR A 88 -54.19 14.41 -44.95
CA THR A 88 -54.96 15.07 -45.97
C THR A 88 -56.31 15.47 -45.40
N ASP A 89 -56.84 16.60 -45.87
CA ASP A 89 -58.19 17.05 -45.55
C ASP A 89 -59.10 16.71 -46.74
N GLU A 90 -60.35 16.35 -46.46
CA GLU A 90 -61.36 16.12 -47.50
C GLU A 90 -62.01 17.46 -47.87
N VAL A 91 -61.74 17.95 -49.09
CA VAL A 91 -62.18 19.29 -49.51
C VAL A 91 -62.80 19.26 -50.89
N CYS A 92 -64.04 19.73 -50.98
CA CYS A 92 -64.66 20.17 -52.22
C CYS A 92 -64.43 21.68 -52.41
N THR A 93 -64.07 22.08 -53.63
CA THR A 93 -64.03 23.50 -54.00
C THR A 93 -64.60 23.71 -55.39
N GLU A 94 -65.72 24.43 -55.47
CA GLU A 94 -66.47 24.65 -56.72
C GLU A 94 -66.86 23.32 -57.41
N GLY A 95 -67.17 22.29 -56.61
CA GLY A 95 -67.61 20.98 -57.10
C GLY A 95 -66.48 20.10 -57.64
N VAL A 96 -65.22 20.40 -57.26
CA VAL A 96 -64.04 19.60 -57.60
C VAL A 96 -63.50 18.92 -56.34
N GLU A 97 -63.36 17.61 -56.39
CA GLU A 97 -62.76 16.78 -55.35
C GLU A 97 -61.26 17.10 -55.18
N SER A 98 -60.81 17.24 -53.93
CA SER A 98 -59.41 17.40 -53.59
C SER A 98 -59.08 16.89 -52.20
N HIS A 99 -57.85 16.38 -52.04
CA HIS A 99 -57.26 15.96 -50.76
C HIS A 99 -56.04 16.84 -50.44
N PRO A 100 -56.22 18.15 -50.16
CA PRO A 100 -55.10 19.01 -49.81
C PRO A 100 -54.39 18.54 -48.52
N PRO A 101 -53.09 18.82 -48.36
CA PRO A 101 -52.38 18.55 -47.11
C PRO A 101 -53.07 19.20 -45.91
N ALA A 102 -53.29 18.41 -44.86
CA ALA A 102 -53.71 18.91 -43.56
C ALA A 102 -52.65 19.86 -42.99
N ALA A 103 -53.02 20.63 -41.96
CA ALA A 103 -52.10 21.58 -41.33
C ALA A 103 -50.82 20.88 -40.82
N GLU A 104 -49.66 21.47 -41.11
CA GLU A 104 -48.37 20.97 -40.63
C GLU A 104 -48.35 20.85 -39.10
N GLY A 105 -47.81 19.75 -38.58
CA GLY A 105 -47.84 19.42 -37.14
C GLY A 105 -49.14 18.73 -36.68
N THR A 106 -50.10 18.46 -37.57
CA THR A 106 -51.29 17.67 -37.22
C THR A 106 -50.86 16.25 -36.82
N PRO A 107 -51.27 15.72 -35.65
CA PRO A 107 -50.93 14.35 -35.26
C PRO A 107 -51.51 13.33 -36.22
N CYS A 108 -50.69 12.39 -36.67
CA CYS A 108 -51.08 11.27 -37.54
C CYS A 108 -50.43 10.00 -37.02
N ASN A 109 -51.14 8.88 -36.93
CA ASN A 109 -50.57 7.59 -36.48
C ASN A 109 -49.52 7.74 -35.33
N ASP A 110 -48.25 7.43 -35.61
CA ASP A 110 -47.09 7.54 -34.69
C ASP A 110 -46.21 8.79 -34.94
N GLY A 111 -46.70 9.81 -35.65
CA GLY A 111 -45.94 10.99 -36.05
C GLY A 111 -46.79 12.26 -36.28
N VAL A 112 -46.29 13.14 -37.15
CA VAL A 112 -46.88 14.44 -37.49
C VAL A 112 -46.92 14.68 -39.00
N CYS A 113 -47.96 15.38 -39.45
CA CYS A 113 -48.12 15.71 -40.86
C CYS A 113 -47.13 16.78 -41.31
N ASN A 114 -46.39 16.49 -42.38
CA ASN A 114 -45.53 17.48 -43.02
C ASN A 114 -46.30 18.36 -44.01
N ALA A 115 -45.65 19.42 -44.49
CA ALA A 115 -46.24 20.35 -45.46
C ALA A 115 -46.69 19.73 -46.80
N THR A 116 -46.36 18.47 -47.08
CA THR A 116 -46.76 17.74 -48.29
C THR A 116 -47.92 16.77 -48.07
N GLY A 117 -48.45 16.65 -46.85
CA GLY A 117 -49.56 15.76 -46.52
C GLY A 117 -49.13 14.32 -46.27
N LEU A 118 -47.87 14.10 -45.91
CA LEU A 118 -47.35 12.79 -45.51
C LEU A 118 -47.14 12.75 -43.99
N CYS A 119 -47.51 11.64 -43.38
CA CYS A 119 -47.21 11.35 -41.99
C CYS A 119 -45.72 11.05 -41.82
N SER A 120 -45.02 11.94 -41.12
CA SER A 120 -43.57 11.92 -40.89
C SER A 120 -43.27 11.77 -39.41
N ASP A 121 -42.06 11.38 -39.03
CA ASP A 121 -41.70 11.28 -37.60
C ASP A 121 -41.67 12.67 -36.93
N CYS A 122 -41.30 13.69 -37.70
CA CYS A 122 -41.15 15.08 -37.24
C CYS A 122 -41.18 16.08 -38.40
N VAL A 123 -41.41 17.34 -38.03
CA VAL A 123 -41.20 18.56 -38.82
C VAL A 123 -40.31 19.58 -38.08
N GLU A 124 -40.16 19.45 -36.76
CA GLU A 124 -39.21 20.21 -35.93
C GLU A 124 -38.52 19.35 -34.86
N ASP A 125 -37.35 19.79 -34.37
CA ASP A 125 -36.53 19.02 -33.42
C ASP A 125 -37.27 18.66 -32.12
N ALA A 126 -38.18 19.54 -31.67
CA ALA A 126 -38.93 19.37 -30.42
C ALA A 126 -39.90 18.17 -30.43
N GLU A 127 -40.19 17.60 -31.61
CA GLU A 127 -41.10 16.47 -31.77
C GLU A 127 -40.40 15.11 -31.63
N CYS A 128 -39.06 15.10 -31.70
CA CYS A 128 -38.26 13.87 -31.66
C CYS A 128 -37.87 13.38 -30.26
N GLY A 129 -38.14 14.19 -29.24
CA GLY A 129 -37.77 13.90 -27.87
C GLY A 129 -37.22 15.12 -27.15
N ARG A 130 -36.61 14.89 -25.99
CA ARG A 130 -35.91 15.92 -25.23
C ARG A 130 -34.47 15.49 -25.05
N ASP A 131 -33.55 16.40 -25.34
CA ASP A 131 -32.13 16.18 -25.12
C ASP A 131 -31.86 15.77 -23.66
N THR A 132 -31.02 14.76 -23.50
CA THR A 132 -30.50 14.30 -22.22
C THR A 132 -29.01 14.58 -22.15
N ALA A 133 -28.35 14.23 -21.04
CA ALA A 133 -26.89 14.27 -20.99
C ALA A 133 -26.23 13.28 -21.97
N CYS A 134 -26.98 12.29 -22.47
CA CYS A 134 -26.46 11.17 -23.26
C CYS A 134 -26.92 11.15 -24.71
N ALA A 135 -27.96 11.91 -25.06
CA ALA A 135 -28.50 11.95 -26.40
C ALA A 135 -29.03 13.34 -26.76
N ASP A 136 -28.67 13.81 -27.95
CA ASP A 136 -29.28 14.96 -28.59
C ASP A 136 -30.27 14.45 -29.66
N PHE A 137 -31.50 14.98 -29.65
CA PHE A 137 -32.56 14.61 -30.57
C PHE A 137 -32.81 15.73 -31.58
N SER A 138 -32.88 15.38 -32.87
CA SER A 138 -33.15 16.35 -33.93
C SER A 138 -33.97 15.75 -35.06
N CYS A 139 -34.67 16.62 -35.78
CA CYS A 139 -35.42 16.26 -36.96
C CYS A 139 -34.55 16.48 -38.21
N ASP A 140 -34.04 15.40 -38.80
CA ASP A 140 -33.31 15.45 -40.07
C ASP A 140 -34.18 14.87 -41.17
N ASN A 141 -34.55 15.72 -42.13
CA ASN A 141 -35.33 15.32 -43.32
C ASN A 141 -36.57 14.47 -42.98
N ASN A 142 -37.40 14.96 -42.05
CA ASN A 142 -38.65 14.34 -41.61
C ASN A 142 -38.50 12.99 -40.86
N THR A 143 -37.30 12.68 -40.40
CA THR A 143 -36.98 11.49 -39.59
C THR A 143 -36.30 11.93 -38.30
N CYS A 144 -36.73 11.35 -37.18
CA CYS A 144 -36.11 11.63 -35.90
C CYS A 144 -34.76 10.92 -35.79
N MET A 145 -33.72 11.71 -35.51
CA MET A 145 -32.35 11.25 -35.33
C MET A 145 -31.94 11.47 -33.87
N ALA A 146 -31.20 10.51 -33.33
CA ALA A 146 -30.57 10.61 -32.02
C ALA A 146 -29.05 10.49 -32.17
N VAL A 147 -28.31 11.45 -31.60
CA VAL A 147 -26.85 11.40 -31.52
C VAL A 147 -26.47 11.09 -30.08
N PHE A 148 -25.88 9.91 -29.86
CA PHE A 148 -25.47 9.47 -28.54
C PHE A 148 -24.03 9.88 -28.23
N SER A 149 -23.76 10.20 -26.97
CA SER A 149 -22.44 10.60 -26.48
C SER A 149 -21.89 9.56 -25.47
N PRO A 150 -21.59 8.32 -25.90
CA PRO A 150 -21.14 7.25 -25.00
C PRO A 150 -19.82 7.59 -24.31
N GLY A 151 -19.66 7.14 -23.07
CA GLY A 151 -18.52 7.43 -22.21
C GLY A 151 -18.56 8.80 -21.51
N THR A 152 -19.60 9.59 -21.73
CA THR A 152 -19.79 10.86 -21.01
C THR A 152 -20.18 10.55 -19.57
N VAL A 153 -19.43 11.12 -18.62
CA VAL A 153 -19.71 11.04 -17.18
C VAL A 153 -20.80 12.04 -16.82
N VAL A 154 -21.85 11.55 -16.16
CA VAL A 154 -22.95 12.37 -15.66
C VAL A 154 -22.76 12.72 -14.18
N SER A 155 -22.26 11.79 -13.37
CA SER A 155 -21.96 11.96 -11.94
C SER A 155 -21.20 10.76 -11.36
N GLY A 156 -20.57 10.92 -10.20
CA GLY A 156 -19.90 9.83 -9.46
C GLY A 156 -18.48 9.58 -9.95
N ASP A 157 -17.74 10.65 -10.27
CA ASP A 157 -16.36 10.59 -10.74
C ASP A 157 -15.33 10.96 -9.68
N ASP A 158 -15.78 11.08 -8.42
CA ASP A 158 -14.98 11.54 -7.29
C ASP A 158 -15.37 10.89 -5.93
N ASP A 159 -16.02 9.72 -5.95
CA ASP A 159 -16.43 8.99 -4.74
C ASP A 159 -15.59 7.73 -4.45
N GLY A 160 -14.64 7.39 -5.33
CA GLY A 160 -13.62 6.36 -5.11
C GLY A 160 -14.13 4.93 -5.27
N ASP A 161 -15.35 4.69 -5.77
CA ASP A 161 -15.94 3.35 -5.83
C ASP A 161 -15.73 2.63 -7.19
N CYS A 162 -14.83 3.18 -8.03
CA CYS A 162 -14.52 2.71 -9.38
C CYS A 162 -15.73 2.64 -10.32
N GLN A 163 -16.72 3.49 -10.08
CA GLN A 163 -18.02 3.41 -10.72
C GLN A 163 -18.57 4.81 -10.96
N ALA A 164 -19.09 5.06 -12.15
CA ALA A 164 -19.75 6.33 -12.44
C ALA A 164 -21.03 6.12 -13.24
N LEU A 165 -21.92 7.11 -13.18
CA LEU A 165 -23.09 7.18 -14.02
C LEU A 165 -22.67 7.67 -15.41
N LEU A 166 -22.66 6.77 -16.39
CA LEU A 166 -22.06 6.97 -17.72
C LEU A 166 -23.11 6.83 -18.82
N CYS A 167 -22.96 7.61 -19.88
CA CYS A 167 -23.73 7.41 -21.10
C CYS A 167 -23.26 6.14 -21.83
N VAL A 168 -24.19 5.26 -22.20
CA VAL A 168 -23.90 4.01 -22.90
C VAL A 168 -24.32 4.07 -24.37
N ASP A 169 -23.80 3.14 -25.18
CA ASP A 169 -24.08 3.09 -26.60
C ASP A 169 -25.58 2.93 -26.88
N ASN A 170 -26.11 3.79 -27.76
CA ASN A 170 -27.51 3.78 -28.20
C ASN A 170 -28.56 3.91 -27.07
N SER A 171 -28.20 4.53 -25.94
CA SER A 171 -29.14 4.82 -24.85
C SER A 171 -29.18 6.32 -24.53
N PRO A 172 -30.38 6.92 -24.43
CA PRO A 172 -30.53 8.28 -23.94
C PRO A 172 -30.44 8.39 -22.42
N ASP A 173 -30.54 7.26 -21.71
CA ASP A 173 -30.42 7.18 -20.26
C ASP A 173 -29.02 6.71 -19.87
N PRO A 174 -28.35 7.38 -18.91
CA PRO A 174 -27.08 6.91 -18.41
C PRO A 174 -27.25 5.67 -17.52
N GLU A 175 -26.21 4.85 -17.48
CA GLU A 175 -26.16 3.63 -16.67
C GLU A 175 -24.90 3.63 -15.80
N MET A 176 -24.96 2.94 -14.65
CA MET A 176 -23.76 2.73 -13.84
C MET A 176 -22.79 1.81 -14.57
N GLY A 177 -21.55 2.26 -14.71
CA GLY A 177 -20.48 1.49 -15.35
C GLY A 177 -19.16 1.68 -14.63
N ALA A 178 -18.14 0.95 -15.09
CA ALA A 178 -16.78 1.07 -14.58
C ALA A 178 -16.19 2.45 -14.94
N PHE A 179 -15.56 3.09 -13.97
CA PHE A 179 -14.89 4.37 -14.12
C PHE A 179 -13.57 4.35 -13.35
N ASP A 180 -12.55 5.03 -13.89
CA ASP A 180 -11.20 5.06 -13.31
C ASP A 180 -11.11 6.16 -12.25
N ASP A 181 -11.73 5.89 -11.10
CA ASP A 181 -11.73 6.70 -9.88
C ASP A 181 -11.49 5.79 -8.67
N PRO A 182 -10.24 5.43 -8.39
CA PRO A 182 -9.92 4.54 -7.28
C PRO A 182 -9.96 5.28 -5.94
N GLU A 183 -10.44 4.61 -4.90
CA GLU A 183 -10.32 5.05 -3.50
C GLU A 183 -8.84 5.17 -3.13
N ASP A 184 -8.44 6.34 -2.60
CA ASP A 184 -7.13 6.55 -1.99
C ASP A 184 -7.16 6.00 -0.55
N ASP A 185 -6.35 4.97 -0.25
CA ASP A 185 -6.30 4.35 1.08
C ASP A 185 -5.34 5.05 2.06
N ASP A 186 -4.84 6.25 1.71
CA ASP A 186 -3.86 7.03 2.46
C ASP A 186 -2.55 6.26 2.72
N ASN A 187 -2.21 5.28 1.89
CA ASN A 187 -0.99 4.48 2.03
C ASN A 187 -0.09 4.57 0.79
N ASP A 188 1.01 5.31 0.94
CA ASP A 188 2.02 5.51 -0.11
C ASP A 188 2.66 4.21 -0.65
N CYS A 189 2.48 3.08 0.03
CA CYS A 189 2.99 1.77 -0.40
C CYS A 189 1.96 0.90 -1.10
N THR A 190 0.83 1.49 -1.47
CA THR A 190 -0.17 0.90 -2.34
C THR A 190 -0.40 1.78 -3.56
N VAL A 191 -0.69 1.13 -4.68
CA VAL A 191 -1.19 1.77 -5.89
C VAL A 191 -2.70 1.60 -5.88
N ASP A 192 -3.39 2.72 -5.75
CA ASP A 192 -4.84 2.77 -5.88
C ASP A 192 -5.23 2.65 -7.35
N ALA A 193 -6.00 1.62 -7.65
CA ALA A 193 -6.44 1.31 -9.00
C ALA A 193 -7.83 0.69 -9.01
N CYS A 194 -8.44 0.61 -10.19
CA CYS A 194 -9.72 -0.05 -10.42
C CYS A 194 -9.54 -1.35 -11.22
N ASP A 195 -9.97 -2.48 -10.67
CA ASP A 195 -10.20 -3.72 -11.44
C ASP A 195 -11.69 -3.82 -11.79
N GLY A 196 -12.07 -3.17 -12.89
CA GLY A 196 -13.48 -3.02 -13.27
C GLY A 196 -14.20 -2.05 -12.35
N THR A 197 -15.15 -2.56 -11.55
CA THR A 197 -15.97 -1.76 -10.61
C THR A 197 -15.52 -1.98 -9.16
N THR A 198 -14.28 -2.38 -8.95
CA THR A 198 -13.76 -2.73 -7.63
C THR A 198 -12.44 -1.99 -7.39
N PRO A 199 -12.37 -1.13 -6.37
CA PRO A 199 -11.11 -0.54 -5.93
C PRO A 199 -10.13 -1.63 -5.49
N THR A 200 -8.88 -1.43 -5.83
CA THR A 200 -7.76 -2.31 -5.49
C THR A 200 -6.60 -1.45 -5.00
N HIS A 201 -5.92 -1.94 -3.96
CA HIS A 201 -4.75 -1.30 -3.36
C HIS A 201 -3.59 -2.29 -3.48
N ASP A 202 -3.00 -2.36 -4.67
CA ASP A 202 -1.92 -3.30 -4.96
C ASP A 202 -0.60 -2.76 -4.40
N ALA A 203 0.27 -3.63 -3.89
CA ALA A 203 1.55 -3.19 -3.32
C ALA A 203 2.43 -2.48 -4.37
N GLU A 204 2.97 -1.31 -4.01
CA GLU A 204 4.03 -0.64 -4.76
C GLU A 204 5.30 -1.52 -4.82
N PRO A 205 6.16 -1.38 -5.86
CA PRO A 205 7.42 -2.07 -5.92
C PRO A 205 8.32 -1.78 -4.71
N VAL A 206 9.10 -2.78 -4.33
CA VAL A 206 10.06 -2.65 -3.22
C VAL A 206 11.03 -1.51 -3.50
N GLY A 207 11.21 -0.63 -2.52
CA GLY A 207 12.09 0.54 -2.62
C GLY A 207 11.44 1.82 -3.13
N THR A 208 10.15 1.80 -3.52
CA THR A 208 9.38 3.03 -3.79
C THR A 208 9.42 3.94 -2.55
N ALA A 209 9.63 5.25 -2.76
CA ALA A 209 9.67 6.20 -1.66
C ALA A 209 8.27 6.39 -1.06
N CYS A 210 8.18 6.43 0.27
CA CYS A 210 6.95 6.66 1.02
C CYS A 210 7.20 7.63 2.18
N ASP A 211 6.15 8.28 2.68
CA ASP A 211 6.19 9.09 3.89
C ASP A 211 5.74 8.27 5.11
N ASP A 212 6.68 7.96 6.00
CA ASP A 212 6.42 7.31 7.28
C ASP A 212 6.01 8.30 8.39
N SER A 213 5.70 9.55 8.02
CA SER A 213 5.47 10.68 8.92
C SER A 213 6.67 11.07 9.80
N LEU A 214 7.85 10.47 9.61
CA LEU A 214 9.07 10.71 10.38
C LEU A 214 10.23 11.27 9.54
N GLY A 215 10.13 11.27 8.21
CA GLY A 215 11.15 11.88 7.36
C GLY A 215 11.42 11.15 6.04
N GLY A 216 10.59 10.17 5.70
CA GLY A 216 10.66 9.41 4.45
C GLY A 216 11.25 8.02 4.66
N GLY A 217 10.68 7.04 3.95
CA GLY A 217 11.09 5.64 3.97
C GLY A 217 10.95 5.00 2.58
N GLN A 218 10.97 3.67 2.55
CA GLN A 218 10.84 2.83 1.38
C GLN A 218 9.76 1.76 1.57
N CYS A 219 9.05 1.44 0.50
CA CYS A 219 8.04 0.40 0.54
C CYS A 219 8.65 -1.00 0.57
N SER A 220 8.18 -1.82 1.50
CA SER A 220 8.43 -3.26 1.57
C SER A 220 7.10 -4.01 1.58
N GLY A 221 6.55 -4.26 0.38
CA GLY A 221 5.14 -4.65 0.25
C GLY A 221 4.25 -3.44 0.54
N THR A 222 3.18 -3.62 1.30
CA THR A 222 2.22 -2.56 1.65
C THR A 222 2.61 -1.80 2.93
N THR A 223 3.90 -1.70 3.24
CA THR A 223 4.38 -1.08 4.48
C THR A 223 5.55 -0.18 4.18
N CYS A 224 5.48 1.05 4.68
CA CYS A 224 6.59 1.99 4.66
C CYS A 224 7.58 1.63 5.79
N VAL A 225 8.83 1.37 5.42
CA VAL A 225 9.92 1.00 6.32
C VAL A 225 11.12 1.91 6.08
N ASP A 226 12.08 2.00 7.01
CA ASP A 226 13.20 2.95 6.86
C ASP A 226 14.05 2.65 5.62
N CYS A 227 14.30 1.36 5.35
CA CYS A 227 15.10 0.93 4.22
C CYS A 227 14.78 -0.48 3.73
N THR A 228 15.09 -0.73 2.47
CA THR A 228 15.07 -2.08 1.85
C THR A 228 16.43 -2.46 1.23
N SER A 229 17.37 -1.51 1.24
CA SER A 229 18.78 -1.63 0.84
C SER A 229 19.55 -0.42 1.37
N ASP A 230 20.89 -0.47 1.38
CA ASP A 230 21.74 0.62 1.88
C ASP A 230 21.49 1.95 1.14
N ALA A 231 20.99 1.90 -0.09
CA ALA A 231 20.62 3.10 -0.85
C ALA A 231 19.45 3.88 -0.22
N GLY A 232 18.65 3.25 0.65
CA GLY A 232 17.60 3.91 1.43
C GLY A 232 18.13 4.64 2.66
N CYS A 233 19.35 4.33 3.10
CA CYS A 233 19.93 4.89 4.31
C CYS A 233 20.72 6.17 4.03
N GLN A 234 20.73 7.06 5.02
CA GLN A 234 21.44 8.34 4.96
C GLN A 234 22.73 8.28 5.78
N ASN A 235 23.58 9.30 5.67
CA ASN A 235 24.80 9.46 6.47
C ASN A 235 25.84 8.31 6.38
N GLY A 236 25.66 7.37 5.46
CA GLY A 236 26.55 6.21 5.30
C GLY A 236 26.14 4.99 6.13
N ASP A 237 24.96 5.02 6.75
CA ASP A 237 24.37 3.87 7.45
C ASP A 237 24.03 2.74 6.46
N ALA A 238 24.02 1.51 6.95
CA ALA A 238 23.69 0.30 6.20
C ALA A 238 22.28 -0.19 6.54
N CYS A 239 21.64 -0.86 5.59
CA CYS A 239 20.29 -1.35 5.78
C CYS A 239 20.28 -2.76 6.33
N VAL A 240 19.78 -2.91 7.57
CA VAL A 240 19.51 -4.23 8.14
C VAL A 240 18.19 -4.74 7.57
N VAL A 241 18.23 -5.32 6.37
CA VAL A 241 17.04 -5.78 5.61
C VAL A 241 16.14 -6.78 6.35
N ALA A 242 16.65 -7.47 7.38
CA ALA A 242 15.83 -8.34 8.22
C ALA A 242 14.91 -7.56 9.18
N MET A 243 15.29 -6.33 9.51
CA MET A 243 14.57 -5.42 10.42
C MET A 243 13.97 -4.22 9.68
N ASN A 244 14.45 -3.93 8.46
CA ASN A 244 14.15 -2.74 7.67
C ASN A 244 14.48 -1.43 8.41
N THR A 245 15.58 -1.43 9.16
CA THR A 245 16.11 -0.26 9.87
C THR A 245 17.49 0.10 9.33
N CYS A 246 17.79 1.39 9.32
CA CYS A 246 19.14 1.89 9.04
C CYS A 246 19.96 1.90 10.31
N GLU A 247 21.05 1.15 10.32
CA GLU A 247 21.98 1.05 11.44
C GLU A 247 23.39 1.38 10.94
N GLU A 248 24.36 1.55 11.85
CA GLU A 248 25.73 1.89 11.45
C GLU A 248 26.36 0.79 10.56
N CYS A 249 26.03 -0.49 10.77
CA CYS A 249 26.45 -1.60 9.93
C CYS A 249 25.41 -2.72 9.85
N ALA A 250 25.36 -3.41 8.71
CA ALA A 250 24.64 -4.67 8.53
C ALA A 250 25.61 -5.87 8.51
N ASP A 251 26.82 -5.67 7.97
CA ASP A 251 27.93 -6.63 8.00
C ASP A 251 29.31 -5.95 8.08
N ASP A 252 30.38 -6.74 8.21
CA ASP A 252 31.76 -6.25 8.35
C ASP A 252 32.23 -5.42 7.14
N GLY A 253 31.59 -5.58 5.98
CA GLY A 253 31.88 -4.83 4.77
C GLY A 253 31.50 -3.35 4.86
N ASP A 254 30.57 -3.01 5.75
CA ASP A 254 30.16 -1.63 6.05
C ASP A 254 31.17 -0.92 6.97
N CYS A 255 31.96 -1.71 7.69
CA CYS A 255 32.90 -1.23 8.69
C CYS A 255 34.29 -0.96 8.11
N SER A 256 35.05 -0.10 8.80
CA SER A 256 36.42 0.27 8.40
C SER A 256 37.30 0.51 9.61
N ALA A 257 38.62 0.41 9.42
CA ALA A 257 39.58 0.60 10.52
C ALA A 257 39.39 1.97 11.19
N PRO A 258 39.41 2.04 12.55
CA PRO A 258 39.93 1.02 13.47
C PRO A 258 38.90 -0.02 13.95
N THR A 259 37.63 0.07 13.58
CA THR A 259 36.56 -0.83 14.02
C THR A 259 36.00 -1.62 12.83
N PRO A 260 36.68 -2.68 12.37
CA PRO A 260 36.35 -3.35 11.10
C PRO A 260 35.23 -4.39 11.20
N THR A 261 34.65 -4.61 12.39
CA THR A 261 33.74 -5.74 12.66
C THR A 261 32.36 -5.21 13.02
N CYS A 262 31.30 -5.79 12.47
CA CYS A 262 29.93 -5.40 12.79
C CYS A 262 29.34 -6.25 13.92
N ASP A 263 28.80 -5.61 14.96
CA ASP A 263 28.08 -6.29 16.05
C ASP A 263 26.63 -6.67 15.63
N ASN A 264 26.52 -7.53 14.62
CA ASN A 264 25.24 -8.01 14.05
C ASN A 264 24.81 -9.37 14.60
N GLY A 265 25.42 -9.82 15.70
CA GLY A 265 25.10 -11.06 16.39
C GLY A 265 23.72 -11.02 17.07
N ALA A 266 23.30 -12.16 17.63
CA ALA A 266 22.03 -12.23 18.36
C ALA A 266 22.06 -11.33 19.62
N GLY A 267 21.34 -10.21 19.57
CA GLY A 267 21.34 -9.20 20.64
C GLY A 267 22.48 -8.18 20.52
N GLY A 268 23.19 -8.17 19.40
CA GLY A 268 24.16 -7.14 19.05
C GLY A 268 23.50 -5.79 18.78
N THR A 269 24.34 -4.78 18.64
CA THR A 269 23.97 -3.36 18.57
C THR A 269 23.98 -2.77 17.16
N PHE A 270 24.39 -3.54 16.15
CA PHE A 270 24.56 -3.08 14.76
C PHE A 270 25.50 -1.86 14.63
N THR A 271 26.51 -1.81 15.50
CA THR A 271 27.58 -0.81 15.46
C THR A 271 28.91 -1.43 15.03
N CYS A 272 29.76 -0.61 14.42
CA CYS A 272 31.11 -1.04 14.07
C CYS A 272 32.00 -1.05 15.31
N VAL A 273 32.50 -2.23 15.65
CA VAL A 273 33.35 -2.50 16.81
C VAL A 273 34.70 -3.09 16.40
N GLU A 274 35.62 -3.24 17.35
CA GLU A 274 36.93 -3.85 17.07
C GLU A 274 36.79 -5.38 16.91
N CYS A 275 35.97 -6.00 17.76
CA CYS A 275 35.74 -7.45 17.75
C CYS A 275 34.37 -7.83 18.34
N VAL A 276 33.85 -8.99 17.94
CA VAL A 276 32.73 -9.68 18.59
C VAL A 276 33.17 -11.04 19.16
N ASP A 277 34.23 -11.62 18.61
CA ASP A 277 34.91 -12.80 19.14
C ASP A 277 36.44 -12.77 18.92
N ASP A 278 37.16 -13.73 19.50
CA ASP A 278 38.63 -13.78 19.46
C ASP A 278 39.19 -13.91 18.03
N GLY A 279 38.39 -14.39 17.07
CA GLY A 279 38.78 -14.54 15.67
C GLY A 279 38.94 -13.22 14.93
N ASP A 280 38.31 -12.16 15.42
CA ASP A 280 38.40 -10.81 14.86
C ASP A 280 39.69 -10.10 15.26
N CYS A 281 40.27 -10.51 16.39
CA CYS A 281 41.49 -9.94 16.92
C CYS A 281 42.73 -10.45 16.18
N THR A 282 43.72 -9.57 16.00
CA THR A 282 44.98 -9.90 15.35
C THR A 282 46.11 -9.91 16.36
N GLY A 283 47.31 -10.38 15.98
CA GLY A 283 48.47 -10.31 16.87
C GLY A 283 48.43 -11.26 18.09
N GLY A 284 47.42 -12.11 18.22
CA GLY A 284 47.26 -13.02 19.36
C GLY A 284 46.44 -12.41 20.51
N GLU A 285 45.80 -11.27 20.29
CA GLU A 285 44.81 -10.68 21.19
C GLU A 285 43.52 -11.50 21.23
N VAL A 286 42.74 -11.30 22.30
CA VAL A 286 41.43 -11.91 22.54
C VAL A 286 40.37 -10.83 22.66
N CYS A 287 39.12 -11.17 22.37
CA CYS A 287 38.04 -10.19 22.34
C CYS A 287 37.40 -10.01 23.71
N ARG A 288 37.48 -8.81 24.25
CA ARG A 288 36.73 -8.43 25.44
C ARG A 288 35.30 -8.02 25.07
N THR A 289 34.42 -9.00 25.04
CA THR A 289 33.00 -8.84 24.64
C THR A 289 32.16 -7.90 25.52
N SER A 290 32.67 -7.45 26.67
CA SER A 290 31.94 -6.46 27.49
C SER A 290 31.92 -5.06 26.89
N ASP A 291 32.88 -4.73 26.02
CA ASP A 291 32.95 -3.45 25.32
C ASP A 291 33.60 -3.54 23.94
N ASN A 292 33.68 -4.76 23.39
CA ASN A 292 34.07 -5.04 22.01
C ASN A 292 35.45 -4.50 21.62
N THR A 293 36.44 -4.69 22.50
CA THR A 293 37.84 -4.30 22.29
C THR A 293 38.76 -5.50 22.27
N CYS A 294 39.77 -5.47 21.39
CA CYS A 294 40.84 -6.47 21.39
C CYS A 294 41.84 -6.14 22.51
N VAL A 295 42.09 -7.11 23.36
CA VAL A 295 43.01 -6.99 24.51
C VAL A 295 43.93 -8.19 24.53
N GLU A 296 45.05 -8.12 25.26
CA GLU A 296 45.99 -9.24 25.32
C GLU A 296 45.40 -10.45 26.06
N CYS A 297 44.55 -10.20 27.07
CA CYS A 297 43.90 -11.26 27.86
C CYS A 297 42.56 -10.81 28.46
N VAL A 298 41.65 -11.76 28.67
CA VAL A 298 40.46 -11.59 29.51
C VAL A 298 40.52 -12.47 30.77
N ASP A 299 41.29 -13.56 30.73
CA ASP A 299 41.65 -14.38 31.87
C ASP A 299 43.08 -14.96 31.77
N ASP A 300 43.54 -15.62 32.83
CA ASP A 300 44.90 -16.18 32.90
C ASP A 300 45.16 -17.28 31.85
N GLY A 301 44.10 -17.88 31.28
CA GLY A 301 44.20 -18.92 30.25
C GLY A 301 44.66 -18.39 28.90
N ASP A 302 44.47 -17.09 28.65
CA ASP A 302 44.96 -16.39 27.45
C ASP A 302 46.47 -16.13 27.52
N CYS A 303 47.00 -16.13 28.74
CA CYS A 303 48.38 -15.80 29.05
C CYS A 303 49.31 -17.02 29.00
N THR A 304 50.58 -16.81 28.64
CA THR A 304 51.59 -17.88 28.57
C THR A 304 52.88 -17.46 29.27
N ALA A 305 53.59 -18.44 29.83
CA ALA A 305 54.83 -18.17 30.54
C ALA A 305 55.85 -17.40 29.66
N PRO A 306 56.53 -16.36 30.20
CA PRO A 306 56.63 -16.04 31.63
C PRO A 306 55.52 -15.14 32.19
N THR A 307 54.69 -14.52 31.36
CA THR A 307 53.59 -13.63 31.78
C THR A 307 52.28 -14.40 31.83
N GLY A 308 52.06 -15.15 32.91
CA GLY A 308 50.95 -16.11 33.03
C GLY A 308 49.67 -15.57 33.67
N SER A 309 49.65 -14.31 34.09
CA SER A 309 48.54 -13.73 34.86
C SER A 309 47.92 -12.54 34.13
N CYS A 310 46.60 -12.51 34.03
CA CYS A 310 45.90 -11.46 33.32
C CYS A 310 45.52 -10.29 34.24
N ASN A 311 45.87 -9.06 33.87
CA ASN A 311 45.47 -7.85 34.60
C ASN A 311 44.02 -7.42 34.31
N ASN A 312 43.07 -8.31 34.65
CA ASN A 312 41.63 -8.13 34.44
C ASN A 312 40.89 -7.59 35.69
N VAL A 313 41.61 -7.07 36.68
CA VAL A 313 40.99 -6.41 37.84
C VAL A 313 40.24 -5.15 37.40
N ALA A 314 39.31 -4.66 38.23
CA ALA A 314 38.55 -3.45 37.90
C ALA A 314 39.48 -2.24 37.68
N GLY A 315 39.54 -1.73 36.45
CA GLY A 315 40.46 -0.67 36.04
C GLY A 315 41.87 -1.14 35.64
N GLY A 316 42.08 -2.46 35.52
CA GLY A 316 43.28 -3.06 34.98
C GLY A 316 43.43 -2.82 33.47
N THR A 317 44.60 -3.21 32.94
CA THR A 317 45.02 -2.94 31.55
C THR A 317 44.68 -4.07 30.58
N PHE A 318 44.21 -5.23 31.05
CA PHE A 318 43.95 -6.42 30.22
C PHE A 318 45.20 -6.87 29.43
N THR A 319 46.36 -6.73 30.07
CA THR A 319 47.67 -7.19 29.61
C THR A 319 48.09 -8.43 30.40
N CYS A 320 48.90 -9.29 29.77
CA CYS A 320 49.50 -10.43 30.44
C CYS A 320 50.75 -9.98 31.21
N GLU A 321 50.69 -10.15 32.52
CA GLU A 321 51.75 -9.80 33.46
C GLU A 321 52.37 -11.05 34.08
N GLU A 322 53.54 -10.89 34.74
CA GLU A 322 54.12 -12.00 35.52
C GLU A 322 53.28 -12.30 36.76
N CYS A 323 52.69 -11.26 37.38
CA CYS A 323 51.76 -11.39 38.49
C CYS A 323 50.77 -10.23 38.55
N VAL A 324 49.59 -10.47 39.14
CA VAL A 324 48.64 -9.41 39.50
C VAL A 324 48.36 -9.39 41.01
N ASN A 325 48.77 -10.45 41.71
CA ASN A 325 48.76 -10.57 43.16
C ASN A 325 49.82 -11.59 43.64
N ASP A 326 50.11 -11.60 44.94
CA ASP A 326 51.15 -12.48 45.53
C ASP A 326 50.91 -13.98 45.30
N ALA A 327 49.67 -14.42 45.06
CA ALA A 327 49.37 -15.83 44.83
C ALA A 327 49.84 -16.33 43.45
N ASP A 328 50.08 -15.41 42.52
CA ASP A 328 50.60 -15.72 41.18
C ASP A 328 52.11 -16.02 41.23
N CYS A 329 52.77 -15.56 42.28
CA CYS A 329 54.21 -15.62 42.41
C CYS A 329 54.73 -16.95 42.99
N PRO A 330 55.88 -17.44 42.51
CA PRO A 330 56.50 -18.64 43.06
C PRO A 330 57.08 -18.38 44.46
N LEU A 331 57.25 -19.45 45.25
CA LEU A 331 57.82 -19.36 46.61
C LEU A 331 59.23 -18.74 46.67
N ALA A 332 59.95 -18.66 45.55
CA ALA A 332 61.28 -18.06 45.48
C ALA A 332 61.22 -16.52 45.50
N SER A 333 60.15 -15.92 45.00
CA SER A 333 59.91 -14.48 44.90
C SER A 333 58.43 -14.20 45.15
N PRO A 334 57.94 -14.30 46.39
CA PRO A 334 56.51 -14.46 46.69
C PRO A 334 55.66 -13.18 46.63
N ASN A 335 56.25 -12.01 46.37
CA ASN A 335 55.53 -10.74 46.44
C ASN A 335 55.37 -10.12 45.05
N CYS A 336 54.17 -9.69 44.72
CA CYS A 336 53.88 -9.10 43.42
C CYS A 336 53.98 -7.57 43.45
N ASP A 337 54.77 -6.95 42.57
CA ASP A 337 54.83 -5.48 42.44
C ASP A 337 53.64 -4.91 41.66
N ASN A 338 52.44 -5.09 42.20
CA ASN A 338 51.17 -4.59 41.63
C ASN A 338 50.76 -3.21 42.17
N GLY A 339 51.69 -2.48 42.78
CA GLY A 339 51.46 -1.14 43.32
C GLY A 339 51.26 -0.09 42.24
N VAL A 340 50.88 1.14 42.62
CA VAL A 340 50.76 2.25 41.66
C VAL A 340 52.14 2.57 41.07
N GLY A 341 52.33 2.21 39.79
CA GLY A 341 53.61 2.34 39.09
C GLY A 341 54.57 1.18 39.29
N GLY A 342 54.10 0.07 39.87
CA GLY A 342 54.85 -1.18 39.97
C GLY A 342 55.02 -1.88 38.61
N SER A 343 55.97 -2.81 38.53
CA SER A 343 56.31 -3.52 37.30
C SER A 343 55.51 -4.79 37.03
N PHE A 344 54.58 -5.17 37.91
CA PHE A 344 53.82 -6.43 37.83
C PHE A 344 54.73 -7.67 37.71
N THR A 345 55.89 -7.61 38.37
CA THR A 345 56.89 -8.67 38.47
C THR A 345 56.92 -9.28 39.86
N CYS A 346 57.37 -10.52 39.94
CA CYS A 346 57.50 -11.23 41.22
C CYS A 346 58.84 -10.93 41.89
N GLU A 347 58.79 -10.24 43.03
CA GLU A 347 59.94 -9.81 43.82
C GLU A 347 60.05 -10.60 45.14
N ILE A 348 61.27 -10.75 45.64
CA ILE A 348 61.60 -11.35 46.94
C ILE A 348 61.09 -10.48 48.09
N CYS A 349 61.10 -9.16 47.94
CA CYS A 349 60.54 -8.21 48.91
C CYS A 349 60.24 -6.86 48.25
N LEU A 350 59.16 -6.20 48.67
CA LEU A 350 58.79 -4.85 48.28
C LEU A 350 58.85 -3.89 49.47
N VAL A 351 58.59 -4.40 50.67
CA VAL A 351 58.68 -3.70 51.94
C VAL A 351 59.39 -4.55 52.98
N ASP A 352 59.91 -3.94 54.04
CA ASP A 352 60.62 -4.66 55.12
C ASP A 352 59.76 -5.77 55.76
N GLY A 353 58.43 -5.58 55.78
CA GLY A 353 57.48 -6.58 56.26
C GLY A 353 57.62 -7.94 55.56
N ASP A 354 57.99 -7.97 54.28
CA ASP A 354 58.11 -9.19 53.48
C ASP A 354 59.34 -10.02 53.90
N CYS A 355 60.34 -9.36 54.51
CA CYS A 355 61.55 -9.96 55.02
C CYS A 355 61.42 -10.44 56.48
N ALA A 356 60.22 -10.41 57.06
CA ALA A 356 60.00 -10.84 58.43
C ALA A 356 60.45 -12.29 58.67
N GLY A 357 61.44 -12.47 59.53
CA GLY A 357 62.01 -13.79 59.85
C GLY A 357 63.01 -14.32 58.81
N ASN A 358 63.38 -13.53 57.80
CA ASN A 358 64.42 -13.91 56.85
C ASN A 358 65.79 -13.94 57.56
N PRO A 359 66.57 -15.03 57.42
CA PRO A 359 67.87 -15.17 58.10
C PRO A 359 68.93 -14.16 57.65
N LEU A 360 68.75 -13.53 56.48
CA LEU A 360 69.65 -12.48 55.97
C LEU A 360 69.41 -11.12 56.64
N GLY A 361 68.25 -10.92 57.26
CA GLY A 361 67.84 -9.70 57.94
C GLY A 361 66.40 -9.33 57.56
N VAL A 362 65.82 -8.39 58.31
CA VAL A 362 64.39 -8.05 58.23
C VAL A 362 64.07 -6.85 57.34
N ASP A 363 65.06 -6.28 56.64
CA ASP A 363 64.87 -5.10 55.79
C ASP A 363 64.95 -5.46 54.30
N CYS A 364 64.23 -4.74 53.46
CA CYS A 364 64.30 -4.87 52.02
C CYS A 364 65.27 -3.84 51.43
N LEU A 365 66.52 -4.25 51.16
CA LEU A 365 67.65 -3.31 50.99
C LEU A 365 67.82 -2.71 49.58
N ALA A 366 67.08 -3.17 48.57
CA ALA A 366 67.14 -2.67 47.19
C ALA A 366 65.95 -3.13 46.31
N MET A 367 64.76 -3.31 46.90
CA MET A 367 63.52 -3.77 46.22
C MET A 367 63.55 -5.18 45.62
N ASP A 368 64.45 -6.07 46.07
CA ASP A 368 64.39 -7.51 45.74
C ASP A 368 65.33 -8.37 46.61
N VAL A 369 65.83 -7.86 47.74
CA VAL A 369 66.79 -8.59 48.58
C VAL A 369 66.56 -8.29 50.05
N CYS A 370 66.25 -9.34 50.81
CA CYS A 370 66.21 -9.26 52.26
C CYS A 370 67.62 -9.18 52.86
N GLY A 371 67.81 -8.25 53.77
CA GLY A 371 69.08 -7.98 54.43
C GLY A 371 68.89 -7.12 55.67
N CYS A 372 69.94 -6.42 56.08
CA CYS A 372 69.94 -5.51 57.22
C CYS A 372 70.61 -4.18 56.85
N ASP A 373 70.13 -3.07 57.40
CA ASP A 373 70.83 -1.78 57.34
C ASP A 373 71.58 -1.44 58.64
N GLY A 374 71.25 -2.15 59.73
CA GLY A 374 71.89 -2.05 61.03
C GLY A 374 71.92 -3.39 61.80
N THR A 375 72.70 -3.43 62.88
CA THR A 375 72.80 -4.64 63.73
C THR A 375 71.50 -4.91 64.51
N SER A 376 70.60 -3.93 64.63
CA SER A 376 69.28 -4.12 65.25
C SER A 376 68.42 -5.16 64.52
N ASP A 377 68.62 -5.28 63.23
CA ASP A 377 67.77 -6.04 62.31
C ASP A 377 68.17 -7.53 62.31
N CYS A 378 69.28 -7.84 63.00
CA CYS A 378 69.86 -9.16 63.14
C CYS A 378 69.67 -9.78 64.53
N THR A 379 68.97 -9.10 65.44
CA THR A 379 68.85 -9.53 66.84
C THR A 379 68.19 -10.90 67.02
N THR A 380 67.33 -11.30 66.08
CA THR A 380 66.68 -12.62 66.04
C THR A 380 67.25 -13.52 64.94
N SER A 381 68.26 -13.05 64.18
CA SER A 381 68.79 -13.79 63.04
C SER A 381 69.56 -15.04 63.51
N PRO A 382 69.26 -16.21 62.92
CA PRO A 382 70.01 -17.43 63.17
C PRO A 382 71.47 -17.35 62.69
N ARG A 383 71.82 -16.39 61.81
CA ARG A 383 73.17 -16.23 61.25
C ARG A 383 74.13 -15.47 62.16
N GLY A 384 73.62 -14.70 63.11
CA GLY A 384 74.41 -13.89 64.05
C GLY A 384 73.84 -12.48 64.20
N PRO A 385 74.26 -11.75 65.24
CA PRO A 385 73.65 -10.48 65.65
C PRO A 385 74.16 -9.26 64.88
N ASP A 386 75.18 -9.40 64.02
CA ASP A 386 75.81 -8.28 63.35
C ASP A 386 75.36 -8.16 61.90
N CYS A 387 75.11 -6.93 61.47
CA CYS A 387 74.89 -6.63 60.07
C CYS A 387 76.22 -6.39 59.36
N ILE A 388 76.62 -7.36 58.53
CA ILE A 388 77.91 -7.34 57.84
C ILE A 388 77.64 -7.29 56.35
N THR A 389 78.03 -6.19 55.70
CA THR A 389 77.86 -5.99 54.24
C THR A 389 76.42 -6.19 53.76
N GLY A 390 75.42 -5.76 54.54
CA GLY A 390 74.00 -5.85 54.20
C GLY A 390 73.35 -7.21 54.48
N SER A 391 74.02 -8.10 55.22
CA SER A 391 73.42 -9.36 55.67
C SER A 391 73.79 -9.69 57.11
N CYS A 392 72.85 -10.28 57.85
CA CYS A 392 73.08 -10.75 59.20
C CYS A 392 74.10 -11.88 59.25
N GLY A 393 75.01 -11.78 60.20
CA GLY A 393 76.15 -12.67 60.34
C GLY A 393 76.93 -12.43 61.63
N CYS A 394 78.17 -12.88 61.62
CA CYS A 394 79.13 -12.74 62.71
C CYS A 394 80.52 -12.50 62.10
N ASP A 395 81.43 -11.88 62.86
CA ASP A 395 82.84 -11.79 62.51
C ASP A 395 83.76 -12.46 63.55
N ALA A 396 83.21 -12.81 64.72
CA ALA A 396 83.89 -13.52 65.78
C ALA A 396 83.01 -14.59 66.45
N ALA A 397 83.65 -15.54 67.15
CA ALA A 397 82.93 -16.58 67.89
C ALA A 397 82.10 -16.01 69.07
N SER A 398 82.46 -14.82 69.57
CA SER A 398 81.71 -14.13 70.62
C SER A 398 80.26 -13.85 70.23
N ASP A 399 80.01 -13.57 68.96
CA ASP A 399 78.72 -13.09 68.46
C ASP A 399 77.72 -14.25 68.36
N CYS A 400 78.23 -15.48 68.34
CA CYS A 400 77.46 -16.72 68.30
C CYS A 400 77.24 -17.34 69.69
N THR A 401 77.60 -16.63 70.77
CA THR A 401 77.45 -17.13 72.13
C THR A 401 75.97 -17.34 72.46
N GLY A 402 75.57 -18.61 72.64
CA GLY A 402 74.18 -18.97 72.92
C GLY A 402 73.27 -19.09 71.69
N ASN A 403 73.82 -18.98 70.48
CA ASN A 403 73.08 -19.25 69.24
C ASN A 403 72.83 -20.76 69.10
N ALA A 404 71.59 -21.14 68.78
CA ALA A 404 71.18 -22.54 68.66
C ALA A 404 71.86 -23.28 67.49
N ASN A 405 72.30 -22.58 66.45
CA ASN A 405 72.95 -23.17 65.28
C ASN A 405 74.44 -23.45 65.47
N GLY A 406 75.03 -22.91 66.54
CA GLY A 406 76.39 -23.20 66.95
C GLY A 406 77.15 -21.96 67.43
N THR A 407 78.19 -22.18 68.24
CA THR A 407 78.93 -21.13 68.94
C THR A 407 80.16 -20.63 68.19
N ALA A 408 80.45 -21.15 67.00
CA ALA A 408 81.56 -20.68 66.16
C ALA A 408 81.04 -19.81 65.02
N CYS A 409 81.81 -18.78 64.66
CA CYS A 409 81.57 -18.03 63.44
C CYS A 409 82.30 -18.67 62.26
N VAL A 410 81.55 -19.27 61.33
CA VAL A 410 82.11 -20.01 60.19
C VAL A 410 81.56 -19.44 58.89
N SER A 411 82.44 -18.89 58.06
CA SER A 411 82.08 -18.24 56.78
C SER A 411 81.02 -17.13 56.93
N GLY A 412 81.16 -16.31 57.99
CA GLY A 412 80.26 -15.17 58.24
C GLY A 412 78.85 -15.55 58.71
N ARG A 413 78.68 -16.76 59.28
CA ARG A 413 77.45 -17.17 59.97
C ARG A 413 77.75 -18.03 61.20
N CYS A 414 76.88 -17.96 62.20
CA CYS A 414 76.94 -18.83 63.35
C CYS A 414 76.68 -20.29 62.97
N GLY A 415 77.52 -21.17 63.48
CA GLY A 415 77.61 -22.57 63.11
C GLY A 415 78.68 -23.27 63.93
N CYS A 416 79.33 -24.27 63.35
CA CYS A 416 80.35 -25.06 64.04
C CYS A 416 81.61 -25.27 63.20
N ALA A 417 82.77 -25.25 63.84
CA ALA A 417 84.04 -25.67 63.26
C ALA A 417 84.49 -27.03 63.84
N VAL A 418 84.03 -27.35 65.05
CA VAL A 418 84.21 -28.63 65.73
C VAL A 418 82.90 -29.07 66.39
N GLU A 419 82.80 -30.35 66.75
CA GLU A 419 81.60 -30.91 67.41
C GLU A 419 81.22 -30.19 68.72
N ALA A 420 82.20 -29.64 69.44
CA ALA A 420 81.97 -28.92 70.69
C ALA A 420 81.21 -27.59 70.50
N ASP A 421 81.17 -27.06 69.28
CA ASP A 421 80.46 -25.81 68.98
C ASP A 421 78.95 -26.00 68.84
N CYS A 422 78.44 -27.23 68.93
CA CYS A 422 77.03 -27.56 68.71
C CYS A 422 76.24 -27.70 70.02
N PRO A 423 75.48 -26.67 70.44
CA PRO A 423 74.67 -26.75 71.64
C PRO A 423 73.46 -27.65 71.41
N GLY A 424 73.55 -28.90 71.87
CA GLY A 424 72.43 -29.85 71.84
C GLY A 424 72.36 -30.77 70.62
N ALA A 425 73.30 -30.69 69.68
CA ALA A 425 73.46 -31.65 68.59
C ALA A 425 74.77 -32.44 68.75
N PRO A 426 74.82 -33.73 68.35
CA PRO A 426 75.99 -34.57 68.59
C PRO A 426 77.12 -34.34 67.58
N THR A 427 76.84 -33.77 66.39
CA THR A 427 77.84 -33.68 65.33
C THR A 427 77.88 -32.31 64.63
N CYS A 428 79.09 -31.91 64.24
CA CYS A 428 79.32 -30.78 63.35
C CYS A 428 79.61 -31.29 61.93
N GLN A 429 78.75 -30.93 60.97
CA GLN A 429 78.95 -31.32 59.57
C GLN A 429 79.97 -30.40 58.91
N LEU A 430 81.16 -30.94 58.62
CA LEU A 430 82.20 -30.24 57.86
C LEU A 430 82.15 -30.66 56.37
N PRO A 431 82.30 -29.74 55.41
CA PRO A 431 82.69 -28.33 55.56
C PRO A 431 81.52 -27.34 55.67
N SER A 432 80.26 -27.80 55.72
CA SER A 432 79.08 -26.91 55.73
C SER A 432 78.96 -26.07 57.01
N GLY A 433 79.59 -26.49 58.11
CA GLY A 433 79.61 -25.80 59.39
C GLY A 433 78.24 -25.78 60.09
N ILE A 434 77.42 -26.81 59.85
CA ILE A 434 76.05 -26.93 60.38
C ILE A 434 76.02 -27.99 61.49
N CYS A 435 75.38 -27.66 62.62
CA CYS A 435 75.12 -28.60 63.70
C CYS A 435 73.95 -29.52 63.37
N GLY A 436 74.12 -30.84 63.51
CA GLY A 436 73.12 -31.85 63.14
C GLY A 436 73.27 -33.20 63.82
#